data_AF-A0A960FN72-F1
#
_entry.id   AF-A0A960FN72-F1
#
_cell.length_a   1.000
_cell.length_b   1.000
_cell.length_c   1.000
_cell.angle_alpha   90.00
_cell.angle_beta   90.00
_cell.angle_gamma   90.00
#
_symmetry.space_group_name_H-M   'P 1'
#
loop_
_entity.id
_entity.type
_entity.pdbx_description
1 polymer ?
#
loop_
_entity_poly.entity_id
_entity_poly.type
_entity_poly.pdbx_seq_one_letter_code
_entity_poly.pdbx_strand_id
1 'polypeptide(L)'
;MSDLAGTIGATAEIAGRRGRSDLVERLDRAQHQRDAGLTRVVVVGDFKSGKSSLVNALVGFPACPVDDDLATAVLTSVAHAPEASAEVAYRGDDDETVPGPRVPLDQLGELIERGHHEGRPLASVAVGVPSPF
;
A
#
# COMPACT_ATOMS: atom_id res chain seq x y z
N MET A 1 5.73 30.81 -10.44
CA MET A 1 6.15 29.41 -10.63
C MET A 1 4.91 28.64 -11.03
N SER A 2 4.84 28.14 -12.28
CA SER A 2 3.62 27.46 -12.77
C SER A 2 3.39 26.19 -11.97
N ASP A 3 2.18 26.05 -11.44
CA ASP A 3 1.73 24.81 -10.83
C ASP A 3 1.75 23.69 -11.87
N LEU A 4 2.45 22.60 -11.54
CA LEU A 4 2.65 21.45 -12.40
C LEU A 4 1.32 20.72 -12.66
N ALA A 5 0.38 20.76 -11.71
CA ALA A 5 -0.96 20.19 -11.87
C ALA A 5 -1.76 20.97 -12.93
N GLY A 6 -1.79 22.30 -12.82
CA GLY A 6 -2.39 23.17 -13.84
C GLY A 6 -1.79 22.97 -15.25
N THR A 7 -0.50 22.63 -15.32
CA THR A 7 0.20 22.40 -16.60
C THR A 7 -0.24 21.08 -17.27
N ILE A 8 -0.45 20.02 -16.49
CA ILE A 8 -0.87 18.70 -17.04
C ILE A 8 -2.29 18.76 -17.58
N GLY A 9 -3.22 19.33 -16.80
CA GLY A 9 -4.61 19.49 -17.22
C GLY A 9 -4.75 20.33 -18.48
N ALA A 10 -4.08 21.49 -18.54
CA ALA A 10 -4.08 22.33 -19.74
C ALA A 10 -3.49 21.62 -20.97
N THR A 11 -2.45 20.82 -20.78
CA THR A 11 -1.83 20.05 -21.88
C THR A 11 -2.76 18.93 -22.37
N ALA A 12 -3.50 18.28 -21.47
CA ALA A 12 -4.47 17.23 -21.81
C ALA A 12 -5.63 17.80 -22.64
N GLU A 13 -6.12 18.99 -22.28
CA GLU A 13 -7.17 19.67 -23.04
C GLU A 13 -6.71 20.02 -24.47
N ILE A 14 -5.49 20.55 -24.62
CA ILE A 14 -4.90 20.84 -25.94
C ILE A 14 -4.74 19.56 -26.77
N ALA A 15 -4.29 18.46 -26.16
CA ALA A 15 -4.15 17.16 -26.82
C ALA A 15 -5.51 16.63 -27.30
N GLY A 16 -6.54 16.73 -26.48
CA GLY A 16 -7.92 16.34 -26.84
C GLY A 16 -8.45 17.13 -28.02
N ARG A 17 -8.29 18.46 -28.02
CA ARG A 17 -8.69 19.33 -29.15
C ARG A 17 -7.92 19.02 -30.45
N ARG A 18 -6.72 18.44 -30.35
CA ARG A 18 -5.87 18.04 -31.49
C ARG A 18 -6.12 16.58 -31.93
N GLY A 19 -7.07 15.88 -31.33
CA GLY A 19 -7.38 14.48 -31.65
C GLY A 19 -6.28 13.49 -31.22
N ARG A 20 -5.41 13.87 -30.29
CA ARG A 20 -4.31 13.04 -29.79
C ARG A 20 -4.71 12.28 -28.53
N SER A 21 -5.59 11.28 -28.70
CA SER A 21 -6.08 10.44 -27.59
C SER A 21 -4.94 9.73 -26.84
N ASP A 22 -3.87 9.34 -27.54
CA ASP A 22 -2.67 8.74 -26.96
C ASP A 22 -1.98 9.65 -25.93
N LEU A 23 -1.97 10.96 -26.17
CA LEU A 23 -1.38 11.94 -25.25
C LEU A 23 -2.32 12.24 -24.08
N VAL A 24 -3.64 12.25 -24.32
CA VAL A 24 -4.65 12.40 -23.26
C VAL A 24 -4.50 11.25 -22.26
N GLU A 25 -4.51 10.00 -22.72
CA GLU A 25 -4.33 8.83 -21.86
C GLU A 25 -3.01 8.87 -21.06
N ARG A 26 -1.93 9.31 -21.70
CA ARG A 26 -0.63 9.42 -21.05
C ARG A 26 -0.61 10.51 -19.97
N LEU A 27 -1.25 11.65 -20.22
CA LEU A 27 -1.35 12.75 -19.27
C LEU A 27 -2.28 12.41 -18.11
N ASP A 28 -3.39 11.72 -18.38
CA ASP A 28 -4.29 11.21 -17.34
C ASP A 28 -3.56 10.23 -16.42
N ARG A 29 -2.77 9.31 -16.97
CA ARG A 29 -1.95 8.39 -16.16
C ARG A 29 -0.91 9.14 -15.32
N ALA A 30 -0.29 10.18 -15.87
CA ALA A 30 0.67 11.01 -15.15
C ALA A 30 0.01 11.85 -14.06
N GLN A 31 -1.24 12.27 -14.25
CA GLN A 31 -2.05 12.96 -13.25
C GLN A 31 -2.45 11.98 -12.13
N HIS A 32 -2.96 10.79 -12.46
CA HIS A 32 -3.30 9.76 -11.48
C HIS A 32 -2.10 9.34 -10.61
N GLN A 33 -0.92 9.18 -11.21
CA GLN A 33 0.31 8.86 -10.47
C GLN A 33 0.71 9.97 -9.50
N ARG A 34 0.47 11.23 -9.87
CA ARG A 34 0.72 12.38 -8.99
C ARG A 34 -0.29 12.45 -7.86
N ASP A 35 -1.57 12.34 -8.19
CA ASP A 35 -2.66 12.42 -7.22
C ASP A 35 -2.60 11.28 -6.20
N ALA A 36 -2.12 10.11 -6.62
CA ALA A 36 -1.85 9.03 -5.69
C ALA A 36 -0.84 9.44 -4.61
N GLY A 37 0.16 10.28 -4.92
CA GLY A 37 1.12 10.79 -3.93
C GLY A 37 1.97 9.72 -3.23
N LEU A 38 1.91 8.46 -3.68
CA LEU A 38 2.54 7.32 -3.02
C LEU A 38 3.93 7.07 -3.60
N THR A 39 4.96 7.21 -2.75
CA THR A 39 6.29 6.66 -3.03
C THR A 39 6.38 5.27 -2.41
N ARG A 40 6.41 4.22 -3.23
CA ARG A 40 6.50 2.85 -2.73
C ARG A 40 7.96 2.47 -2.44
N VAL A 41 8.25 2.18 -1.18
CA VAL A 41 9.54 1.64 -0.73
C VAL A 41 9.34 0.18 -0.33
N VAL A 42 10.19 -0.72 -0.83
CA VAL A 42 10.15 -2.15 -0.47
C VAL A 42 11.36 -2.44 0.43
N VAL A 43 11.09 -2.93 1.64
CA VAL A 43 12.13 -3.33 2.59
C VAL A 43 12.36 -4.83 2.49
N VAL A 44 13.55 -5.23 2.04
CA VAL A 44 13.93 -6.64 1.80
C VAL A 44 15.15 -7.01 2.63
N GLY A 45 15.26 -8.28 3.02
CA GLY A 45 16.37 -8.82 3.81
C GLY A 45 15.98 -10.14 4.46
N ASP A 46 16.97 -10.85 5.00
CA ASP A 46 16.80 -12.19 5.57
C ASP A 46 15.84 -12.23 6.77
N PHE A 47 15.35 -13.42 7.09
CA PHE A 47 14.52 -13.61 8.28
C PHE A 47 15.29 -13.14 9.54
N LYS A 48 14.58 -12.53 10.50
CA LYS A 48 15.17 -11.94 11.74
C LYS A 48 16.15 -10.79 11.53
N SER A 49 16.19 -10.15 10.36
CA SER A 49 17.10 -9.02 10.10
C SER A 49 16.62 -7.65 10.64
N GLY A 50 15.52 -7.60 11.42
CA GLY A 50 14.99 -6.36 11.99
C GLY A 50 14.17 -5.46 11.05
N LYS A 51 13.68 -5.97 9.91
CA LYS A 51 12.89 -5.19 8.92
C LYS A 51 11.64 -4.56 9.52
N SER A 52 10.83 -5.34 10.22
CA SER A 52 9.60 -4.86 10.86
C SER A 52 9.92 -3.78 11.91
N SER A 53 10.98 -3.97 12.69
CA SER A 53 11.45 -2.99 13.67
C SER A 53 11.90 -1.69 13.02
N LEU A 54 12.61 -1.75 11.90
CA LEU A 54 13.01 -0.58 11.12
C LEU A 54 11.78 0.19 10.60
N VAL A 55 10.81 -0.52 10.02
CA VAL A 55 9.57 0.10 9.52
C VAL A 55 8.84 0.79 10.65
N ASN A 56 8.63 0.11 11.78
CA ASN A 56 7.96 0.68 12.95
C ASN A 56 8.68 1.93 13.50
N ALA A 57 10.01 1.90 13.55
CA ALA A 57 10.80 3.04 13.98
C ALA A 57 10.69 4.24 13.01
N LEU A 58 10.66 3.97 11.70
CA LEU A 58 10.53 5.00 10.68
C LEU A 58 9.15 5.66 10.67
N VAL A 59 8.09 4.86 10.84
CA VAL A 59 6.71 5.38 10.86
C VAL A 59 6.27 5.85 12.26
N GLY A 60 7.06 5.58 13.31
CA GLY A 60 6.74 5.94 14.70
C GLY A 60 5.51 5.23 15.26
N PHE A 61 5.07 4.12 14.65
CA PHE A 61 3.86 3.40 14.97
C PHE A 61 4.13 1.88 14.92
N PRO A 62 3.54 1.05 15.80
CA PRO A 62 3.67 -0.41 15.75
C PRO A 62 2.83 -1.00 14.59
N ALA A 63 3.21 -0.67 13.35
CA ALA A 63 2.46 -1.00 12.14
C ALA A 63 2.71 -2.43 11.64
N CYS A 64 3.91 -2.95 11.85
CA CYS A 64 4.33 -4.30 11.49
C CYS A 64 4.57 -5.11 12.77
N PRO A 65 4.08 -6.35 12.88
CA PRO A 65 4.43 -7.18 14.01
C PRO A 65 5.92 -7.53 13.98
N VAL A 66 6.53 -7.54 15.16
CA VAL A 66 7.93 -7.85 15.41
C VAL A 66 7.93 -9.05 16.34
N ASP A 67 8.13 -10.25 15.81
CA ASP A 67 8.35 -11.44 16.63
C ASP A 67 9.37 -12.35 15.95
N ASP A 68 10.14 -13.06 16.75
CA ASP A 68 11.22 -13.92 16.29
C ASP A 68 10.69 -15.21 15.66
N ASP A 69 9.47 -15.65 15.96
CA ASP A 69 8.90 -16.84 15.33
C ASP A 69 7.90 -16.51 14.20
N LEU A 70 7.62 -15.22 13.97
CA LEU A 70 6.81 -14.72 12.85
C LEU A 70 7.62 -14.70 11.56
N ALA A 71 7.75 -15.83 10.87
CA ALA A 71 8.15 -15.82 9.47
C ALA A 71 7.14 -14.98 8.68
N THR A 72 7.54 -13.79 8.21
CA THR A 72 6.71 -12.93 7.35
C THR A 72 6.36 -13.66 6.05
N ALA A 73 5.32 -14.48 6.10
CA ALA A 73 4.75 -15.19 4.95
C ALA A 73 3.71 -14.31 4.24
N VAL A 74 3.18 -13.29 4.92
CA VAL A 74 2.16 -12.37 4.41
C VAL A 74 2.79 -11.01 4.12
N LEU A 75 2.65 -10.53 2.89
CA LEU A 75 3.11 -9.20 2.49
C LEU A 75 2.36 -8.13 3.30
N THR A 76 3.09 -7.35 4.09
CA THR A 76 2.54 -6.25 4.90
C THR A 76 2.92 -4.93 4.25
N SER A 77 1.92 -4.10 3.97
CA SER A 77 2.12 -2.74 3.45
C SER A 77 1.65 -1.72 4.48
N VAL A 78 2.38 -0.63 4.60
CA VAL A 78 2.08 0.47 5.53
C VAL A 78 1.94 1.75 4.73
N ALA A 79 0.87 2.50 4.98
CA ALA A 79 0.62 3.79 4.34
C ALA A 79 -0.01 4.78 5.33
N HIS A 80 0.08 6.07 5.01
CA HIS A 80 -0.60 7.10 5.77
C HIS A 80 -2.13 6.90 5.71
N ALA A 81 -2.78 6.97 6.86
CA ALA A 81 -4.23 7.07 6.98
C ALA A 81 -4.59 8.00 8.15
N PRO A 82 -5.70 8.76 8.07
CA PRO A 82 -6.12 9.66 9.15
C PRO A 82 -6.34 8.94 10.49
N GLU A 83 -6.78 7.69 10.43
CA GLU A 83 -7.01 6.82 11.57
C GLU A 83 -6.29 5.50 11.34
N ALA A 84 -5.85 4.89 12.44
CA ALA A 84 -5.14 3.63 12.38
C ALA A 84 -6.10 2.50 11.97
N SER A 85 -5.75 1.74 10.93
CA SER A 85 -6.59 0.68 10.37
C SER A 85 -5.76 -0.47 9.82
N ALA A 86 -6.34 -1.66 9.75
CA ALA A 86 -5.77 -2.77 9.01
C ALA A 86 -6.85 -3.41 8.12
N GLU A 87 -6.47 -3.76 6.90
CA GLU A 87 -7.30 -4.41 5.89
C GLU A 87 -6.57 -5.64 5.38
N VAL A 88 -7.26 -6.78 5.37
CA VAL A 88 -6.68 -8.01 4.83
C VAL A 88 -7.08 -8.19 3.37
N ALA A 89 -6.22 -8.86 2.61
CA ALA A 89 -6.58 -9.36 1.30
C ALA A 89 -6.32 -10.86 1.24
N TYR A 90 -7.23 -11.59 0.62
CA TYR A 90 -7.20 -13.03 0.48
C TYR A 90 -6.56 -13.45 -0.83
N ARG A 91 -5.96 -14.65 -0.85
CA ARG A 91 -5.49 -15.30 -2.07
C ARG A 91 -6.65 -16.10 -2.69
N GLY A 92 -6.99 -15.80 -3.93
CA GLY A 92 -7.96 -16.53 -4.75
C GLY A 92 -7.33 -17.71 -5.49
N ASP A 93 -8.15 -18.42 -6.26
CA ASP A 93 -7.76 -19.68 -6.92
C ASP A 93 -6.67 -19.48 -8.00
N ASP A 94 -6.71 -18.36 -8.73
CA ASP A 94 -5.72 -17.99 -9.78
C ASP A 94 -4.61 -17.05 -9.27
N ASP A 95 -4.26 -17.15 -7.99
CA ASP A 95 -3.35 -16.22 -7.28
C ASP A 95 -3.82 -14.75 -7.27
N GLU A 96 -5.07 -14.51 -7.65
CA GLU A 96 -5.69 -13.20 -7.59
C GLU A 96 -5.81 -12.74 -6.14
N THR A 97 -5.59 -11.45 -5.92
CA THR A 97 -5.78 -10.83 -4.60
C THR A 97 -7.21 -10.31 -4.48
N VAL A 98 -7.97 -10.88 -3.54
CA VAL A 98 -9.36 -10.51 -3.28
C VAL A 98 -9.43 -9.65 -2.02
N PRO A 99 -10.02 -8.44 -2.08
CA PRO A 99 -10.19 -7.60 -0.89
C PRO A 99 -10.97 -8.32 0.22
N GLY A 100 -10.48 -8.21 1.44
CA GLY A 100 -11.11 -8.72 2.66
C GLY A 100 -11.59 -7.58 3.57
N PRO A 101 -12.08 -7.93 4.77
CA PRO A 101 -12.59 -6.95 5.72
C PRO A 101 -11.46 -6.13 6.38
N ARG A 102 -11.89 -5.06 7.06
CA ARG A 102 -11.07 -4.40 8.07
C ARG A 102 -10.94 -5.29 9.30
N VAL A 103 -9.73 -5.35 9.85
CA VAL A 103 -9.41 -6.08 11.07
C VAL A 103 -8.83 -5.14 12.11
N PRO A 104 -9.04 -5.40 13.41
CA PRO A 104 -8.35 -4.69 14.47
C PRO A 104 -6.82 -4.84 14.40
N LEU A 105 -6.09 -3.77 14.71
CA LEU A 105 -4.62 -3.75 14.62
C LEU A 105 -3.94 -4.68 15.63
N ASP A 106 -4.56 -4.92 16.78
CA ASP A 106 -4.07 -5.84 17.80
C ASP A 106 -4.15 -7.32 17.37
N GLN A 107 -4.96 -7.65 16.37
CA GLN A 107 -5.04 -8.99 15.77
C GLN A 107 -3.99 -9.24 14.69
N LEU A 108 -3.25 -8.21 14.27
CA LEU A 108 -2.35 -8.27 13.13
C LEU A 108 -1.25 -9.35 13.28
N GLY A 109 -0.69 -9.48 14.49
CA GLY A 109 0.33 -10.50 14.78
C GLY A 109 -0.19 -11.92 14.55
N GLU A 110 -1.33 -12.24 15.15
CA GLU A 110 -1.99 -13.56 15.05
C GLU A 110 -2.41 -13.89 13.61
N LEU A 111 -2.90 -12.90 12.87
CA LEU A 111 -3.30 -13.05 11.47
C LEU A 111 -2.09 -13.35 10.56
N ILE A 112 -1.00 -12.61 10.73
CA ILE A 112 0.22 -12.79 9.95
C ILE A 112 0.89 -14.13 10.28
N GLU A 113 0.88 -14.54 11.56
CA GLU A 113 1.39 -15.84 12.00
C GLU A 113 0.65 -16.99 11.32
N ARG A 114 -0.68 -16.95 11.36
CA ARG A 114 -1.53 -18.01 10.80
C ARG A 114 -1.53 -18.02 9.29
N GLY A 115 -1.33 -16.86 8.67
CA GLY A 115 -1.47 -16.67 7.22
C GLY A 115 -2.88 -16.91 6.69
N HIS A 116 -3.89 -16.95 7.56
CA HIS A 116 -5.29 -17.21 7.21
C HIS A 116 -6.23 -16.34 8.05
N HIS A 117 -7.36 -15.93 7.45
CA HIS A 117 -8.44 -15.25 8.12
C HIS A 117 -9.78 -15.79 7.60
N GLU A 118 -10.71 -16.12 8.50
CA GLU A 118 -12.01 -16.72 8.17
C GLU A 118 -11.93 -17.97 7.27
N GLY A 119 -10.89 -18.80 7.47
CA GLY A 119 -10.66 -20.01 6.68
C GLY A 119 -10.09 -19.77 5.28
N ARG A 120 -9.77 -18.52 4.92
CA ARG A 120 -9.18 -18.14 3.63
C ARG A 120 -7.70 -17.78 3.80
N PRO A 121 -6.83 -18.20 2.88
CA PRO A 121 -5.42 -17.83 2.90
C PRO A 121 -5.24 -16.32 2.66
N LEU A 122 -4.33 -15.70 3.41
CA LEU A 122 -3.97 -14.30 3.24
C LEU A 122 -2.98 -14.13 2.08
N ALA A 123 -3.26 -13.15 1.23
CA ALA A 123 -2.34 -12.65 0.21
C ALA A 123 -1.48 -11.51 0.76
N SER A 124 -2.12 -10.56 1.45
CA SER A 124 -1.44 -9.39 2.03
C SER A 124 -2.26 -8.75 3.15
N VAL A 125 -1.61 -7.87 3.90
CA VAL A 125 -2.27 -6.94 4.83
C VAL A 125 -1.84 -5.51 4.50
N ALA A 126 -2.81 -4.61 4.48
CA ALA A 126 -2.60 -3.17 4.35
C ALA A 126 -2.89 -2.50 5.70
N VAL A 127 -1.91 -1.74 6.20
CA VAL A 127 -1.97 -1.06 7.49
C VAL A 127 -1.95 0.45 7.23
N GLY A 128 -3.03 1.12 7.62
CA GLY A 128 -3.13 2.56 7.67
C GLY A 128 -2.65 3.06 9.03
N VAL A 129 -1.76 4.05 9.05
CA VAL A 129 -1.28 4.67 10.30
C VAL A 129 -1.33 6.20 10.20
N PRO A 130 -1.64 6.90 11.31
CA PRO A 130 -1.61 8.36 11.36
C PRO A 130 -0.16 8.88 11.52
N SER A 131 0.76 8.39 10.69
CA SER A 131 2.13 8.90 10.61
C SER A 131 2.17 10.17 9.76
N PRO A 132 2.71 11.29 10.27
CA PRO A 132 2.93 12.49 9.45
C PRO A 132 4.17 12.38 8.54
N PHE A 133 4.96 11.30 8.69
CA PHE A 133 6.13 10.97 7.88
C PHE A 133 5.78 9.93 6.82
#